data_AF-A0A0K9P8B4-F1
#
_entry.id   AF-A0A0K9P8B4-F1
#
_cell.length_a   1.000
_cell.length_b   1.000
_cell.length_c   1.000
_cell.angle_alpha   90.00
_cell.angle_beta   90.00
_cell.angle_gamma   90.00
#
_symmetry.space_group_name_H-M   'P 1'
#
loop_
_entity.id
_entity.type
_entity.pdbx_description
1 polymer ?
#
loop_
_entity_poly.entity_id
_entity_poly.type
_entity_poly.pdbx_seq_one_letter_code
_entity_poly.pdbx_strand_id
1 'polypeptide(L)'
;MPLGTAIHNIEITFGKGGQLARAAGAVAKLIAKEGKSATLRLPSGEVRLIPKNCLATVGQVGNVGINQNFLGKAGSKCWLGSKNPQSRHD
;
A
#
# COMPACT_ATOMS: atom_id res chain seq x y z
N MET A 1 11.83 15.23 1.53
CA MET A 1 10.67 14.83 2.37
C MET A 1 11.01 14.94 3.86
N PRO A 2 10.22 15.64 4.66
CA PRO A 2 10.39 15.71 6.12
C PRO A 2 10.03 14.38 6.81
N LEU A 3 10.52 14.17 8.03
CA LEU A 3 10.11 13.01 8.85
C LEU A 3 8.63 13.12 9.21
N GLY A 4 7.95 11.99 9.39
CA GLY A 4 6.51 11.92 9.67
C GLY A 4 5.60 12.07 8.46
N THR A 5 6.14 12.37 7.28
CA THR A 5 5.35 12.54 6.05
C THR A 5 4.58 11.26 5.70
N ALA A 6 3.29 11.41 5.39
CA ALA A 6 2.48 10.38 4.76
C ALA A 6 2.87 10.23 3.28
N ILE A 7 3.20 9.01 2.87
CA ILE A 7 3.69 8.71 1.52
C ILE A 7 3.01 7.46 0.96
N HIS A 8 2.91 7.39 -0.36
CA HIS A 8 2.41 6.24 -1.11
C HIS A 8 3.23 6.03 -2.38
N ASN A 9 2.95 4.93 -3.11
CA ASN A 9 3.66 4.58 -4.34
C ASN A 9 5.19 4.56 -4.17
N ILE A 10 5.66 3.73 -3.24
CA ILE A 10 7.06 3.74 -2.79
C ILE A 10 7.88 2.72 -3.57
N GLU A 11 9.03 3.15 -4.06
CA GLU A 11 10.01 2.33 -4.74
C GLU A 11 10.87 1.53 -3.76
N ILE A 12 11.10 0.23 -4.03
CA ILE A 12 11.95 -0.64 -3.20
C ILE A 12 13.41 -0.59 -3.67
N THR A 13 13.60 -0.55 -4.98
CA THR A 13 14.90 -0.52 -5.64
C THR A 13 14.88 0.61 -6.64
N PHE A 14 15.90 1.46 -6.58
CA PHE A 14 16.03 2.61 -7.48
C PHE A 14 15.88 2.19 -8.96
N GLY A 15 15.03 2.91 -9.70
CA GLY A 15 14.74 2.68 -11.11
C GLY A 15 13.70 1.60 -11.41
N LYS A 16 13.13 0.92 -10.41
CA LYS A 16 12.09 -0.12 -10.61
C LYS A 16 10.67 0.41 -10.43
N GLY A 17 10.52 1.69 -10.10
CA GLY A 17 9.23 2.33 -9.88
C GLY A 17 8.58 1.96 -8.56
N GLY A 18 7.44 2.60 -8.26
CA GLY A 18 6.69 2.39 -7.03
C GLY A 18 6.03 1.02 -6.98
N GLN A 19 6.33 0.26 -5.94
CA GLN A 19 5.82 -1.11 -5.75
C GLN A 19 4.94 -1.22 -4.50
N LEU A 20 5.27 -0.46 -3.45
CA LEU A 20 4.58 -0.50 -2.17
C LEU A 20 3.54 0.61 -2.03
N ALA A 21 2.54 0.38 -1.16
CA ALA A 21 1.47 1.33 -0.82
C ALA A 21 0.76 1.88 -2.08
N ARG A 22 0.27 0.98 -2.95
CA ARG A 22 -0.46 1.31 -4.19
C ARG A 22 -1.97 1.08 -4.11
N ALA A 23 -2.42 0.28 -3.13
CA ALA A 23 -3.83 -0.02 -2.96
C ALA A 23 -4.63 1.22 -2.57
N ALA A 24 -5.93 1.22 -2.87
CA ALA A 24 -6.84 2.29 -2.48
C ALA A 24 -6.77 2.55 -0.96
N GLY A 25 -6.68 3.82 -0.57
CA GLY A 25 -6.49 4.23 0.81
C GLY A 25 -5.15 3.87 1.45
N ALA A 26 -4.20 3.25 0.74
CA ALA A 26 -2.91 2.90 1.31
C ALA A 26 -2.09 4.14 1.65
N VAL A 27 -1.45 4.10 2.82
CA VAL A 27 -0.53 5.14 3.30
C VAL A 27 0.60 4.48 4.07
N ALA A 28 1.81 4.93 3.83
CA ALA A 28 2.98 4.62 4.64
C ALA A 28 3.47 5.90 5.32
N LYS A 29 4.23 5.76 6.41
CA LYS A 29 4.84 6.90 7.10
C LYS A 29 6.35 6.78 7.09
N LEU A 30 7.01 7.90 6.82
CA LEU A 30 8.46 8.01 6.95
C LEU A 30 8.83 8.24 8.43
N ILE A 31 9.43 7.24 9.07
CA ILE A 31 9.76 7.29 10.50
C ILE A 31 11.12 7.97 10.72
N ALA A 32 12.15 7.48 10.02
CA ALA A 32 13.52 7.91 10.23
C ALA A 32 14.27 7.99 8.91
N LYS A 33 15.34 8.79 8.91
CA LYS A 33 16.27 8.93 7.80
C LYS A 33 17.67 8.92 8.36
N GLU A 34 18.43 7.90 8.02
CA GLU A 34 19.77 7.71 8.55
C GLU A 34 20.73 7.30 7.43
N GLY A 35 21.80 8.07 7.27
CA GLY A 35 22.80 7.83 6.24
C GLY A 35 22.20 7.69 4.84
N LYS A 36 22.39 6.51 4.24
CA LYS A 36 21.96 6.16 2.87
C LYS A 36 20.57 5.54 2.81
N SER A 37 19.88 5.39 3.94
CA SER A 37 18.62 4.66 4.04
C SER A 37 17.54 5.44 4.78
N ALA A 38 16.30 5.10 4.50
CA ALA A 38 15.11 5.65 5.12
C ALA A 38 14.27 4.51 5.69
N THR A 39 13.77 4.71 6.91
CA THR A 39 12.94 3.74 7.60
C THR A 39 11.48 4.14 7.45
N LEU A 40 10.69 3.26 6.86
CA LEU A 40 9.29 3.47 6.55
C LEU A 40 8.41 2.49 7.34
N ARG A 41 7.27 2.97 7.82
CA ARG A 41 6.18 2.13 8.32
C ARG A 41 5.18 1.89 7.21
N LEU A 42 5.06 0.65 6.78
CA LEU A 42 4.14 0.21 5.74
C LEU A 42 2.69 0.16 6.25
N PRO A 43 1.69 0.18 5.34
CA PRO A 43 0.28 0.03 5.73
C PRO A 43 -0.03 -1.30 6.41
N SER A 44 0.79 -2.33 6.21
CA SER A 44 0.71 -3.62 6.93
C SER A 44 1.12 -3.50 8.41
N GLY A 45 1.72 -2.38 8.82
CA GLY A 45 2.34 -2.20 10.13
C GLY A 45 3.82 -2.58 10.18
N GLU A 46 4.34 -3.28 9.16
CA GLU A 46 5.75 -3.63 9.04
C GLU A 46 6.63 -2.37 8.93
N VAL A 47 7.79 -2.41 9.59
CA VAL A 47 8.82 -1.38 9.45
C VAL A 47 9.90 -1.89 8.51
N ARG A 48 10.16 -1.14 7.44
CA ARG A 48 11.09 -1.54 6.38
C ARG A 48 12.07 -0.43 6.06
N LEU A 49 13.30 -0.83 5.77
CA LEU A 49 14.40 0.05 5.42
C LEU A 49 14.56 0.09 3.89
N ILE A 50 14.56 1.29 3.31
CA ILE A 50 14.62 1.55 1.87
C ILE A 50 15.74 2.54 1.56
N PRO A 51 16.49 2.38 0.46
CA PRO A 51 17.52 3.33 0.06
C PRO A 51 16.94 4.75 -0.11
N LYS A 52 17.66 5.77 0.33
CA LYS A 52 17.24 7.18 0.23
C LYS A 52 17.09 7.68 -1.21
N ASN A 53 17.74 7.00 -2.16
CA ASN A 53 17.66 7.33 -3.58
C ASN A 53 16.32 6.94 -4.22
N CYS A 54 15.54 6.06 -3.58
CA CYS A 54 14.25 5.61 -4.10
C CYS A 54 13.20 6.72 -4.09
N LEU A 55 12.33 6.71 -5.10
CA LEU A 55 11.24 7.66 -5.24
C LEU A 55 10.00 7.23 -4.43
N ALA A 56 9.27 8.23 -3.94
CA ALA A 56 7.98 8.06 -3.29
C ALA A 56 7.11 9.30 -3.50
N THR A 57 5.80 9.10 -3.57
CA THR A 57 4.83 10.20 -3.72
C THR A 57 4.29 10.62 -2.36
N VAL A 58 4.14 11.94 -2.15
CA VAL A 58 3.55 12.49 -0.91
C VAL A 58 2.03 12.27 -0.91
N GLY A 59 1.48 11.96 0.25
CA GLY A 59 0.04 11.79 0.47
C GLY A 59 -0.40 10.33 0.56
N GLN A 60 -1.72 10.13 0.61
CA GLN A 60 -2.39 8.83 0.64
C GLN A 60 -2.99 8.52 -0.73
N VAL A 61 -3.09 7.23 -1.07
CA VAL A 61 -3.84 6.81 -2.27
C VAL A 61 -5.33 7.14 -2.09
N GLY A 62 -5.95 7.73 -3.13
CA GLY A 62 -7.39 8.03 -3.12
C GLY A 62 -8.29 6.79 -2.96
N ASN A 63 -9.59 7.01 -3.02
CA ASN A 63 -10.61 5.96 -2.88
C ASN A 63 -10.56 5.22 -1.52
N VAL A 64 -10.40 5.97 -0.43
CA VAL A 64 -10.28 5.45 0.95
C VAL A 64 -11.51 4.60 1.35
N GLY A 65 -12.68 4.93 0.81
CA GLY A 65 -13.96 4.26 1.08
C GLY A 65 -14.20 2.97 0.30
N ILE A 66 -13.24 2.44 -0.48
CA ILE A 66 -13.48 1.24 -1.30
C ILE A 66 -14.00 0.05 -0.46
N ASN A 67 -13.55 -0.07 0.79
CA ASN A 67 -13.96 -1.14 1.70
C ASN A 67 -15.38 -0.96 2.27
N GLN A 68 -16.00 0.19 2.09
CA GLN A 68 -17.39 0.43 2.49
C GLN A 68 -18.39 -0.05 1.43
N ASN A 69 -17.92 -0.42 0.24
CA ASN A 69 -18.77 -0.90 -0.84
C ASN A 69 -19.22 -2.34 -0.57
N PHE A 70 -20.52 -2.52 -0.29
CA PHE A 70 -21.12 -3.84 -0.16
C PHE A 70 -21.43 -4.44 -1.53
N LEU A 71 -20.93 -5.66 -1.77
CA LEU A 71 -21.31 -6.50 -2.89
C LEU A 71 -22.69 -7.09 -2.59
N GLY A 72 -23.75 -6.28 -2.76
CA GLY A 72 -25.13 -6.59 -2.33
C GLY A 72 -25.81 -7.78 -3.04
N LYS A 73 -25.14 -8.43 -3.99
CA LYS A 73 -25.62 -9.65 -4.66
C LYS A 73 -24.46 -10.65 -4.79
N ALA A 74 -24.76 -11.94 -4.63
CA ALA A 74 -23.76 -13.01 -4.76
C ALA A 74 -23.01 -12.98 -6.10
N GLY A 75 -23.72 -12.69 -7.20
CA GLY A 75 -23.13 -12.58 -8.54
C GLY A 75 -22.11 -11.45 -8.73
N SER A 76 -22.14 -10.41 -7.89
CA SER A 76 -21.17 -9.31 -7.97
C SER A 76 -19.74 -9.77 -7.67
N LYS A 77 -19.55 -10.84 -6.89
CA LYS A 77 -18.23 -11.46 -6.68
C LYS A 77 -17.69 -12.13 -7.96
N CYS A 78 -18.57 -12.72 -8.77
CA CYS A 78 -18.18 -13.35 -10.03
C CYS A 78 -17.67 -12.30 -11.05
N TRP A 79 -18.27 -11.11 -11.07
CA TRP A 79 -17.83 -10.00 -11.92
C TRP A 79 -16.45 -9.48 -11.56
N LEU A 80 -16.02 -9.65 -10.30
CA LEU A 80 -14.67 -9.32 -9.83
C LEU A 80 -13.63 -10.41 -10.14
N GLY A 81 -13.98 -11.41 -10.95
CA GLY A 81 -13.07 -12.51 -11.32
C GLY A 81 -12.84 -13.54 -10.23
N SER A 82 -13.57 -13.49 -9.10
CA SER A 82 -13.56 -14.54 -8.09
C SER A 82 -14.36 -15.73 -8.61
N LYS A 83 -13.67 -16.76 -9.13
CA LYS A 83 -14.31 -17.84 -9.91
C LYS A 83 -14.87 -19.02 -9.11
N ASN A 84 -14.77 -19.08 -7.78
CA ASN A 84 -15.33 -20.23 -7.04
C ASN A 84 -15.82 -19.84 -5.64
N PRO A 85 -16.98 -20.34 -5.18
CA PRO A 85 -17.29 -20.34 -3.75
C PRO A 85 -16.23 -21.18 -3.04
N GLN A 86 -15.47 -20.54 -2.14
CA GLN A 86 -14.54 -21.27 -1.27
C GLN A 86 -15.34 -22.09 -0.27
N SER A 87 -15.35 -23.41 -0.43
CA SER A 87 -15.80 -24.32 0.62
C SER A 87 -14.82 -24.21 1.79
N ARG A 88 -15.32 -23.82 2.96
CA ARG A 88 -14.55 -23.94 4.19
C ARG A 88 -14.62 -25.40 4.60
N HIS A 89 -13.49 -26.10 4.56
CA HIS A 89 -13.37 -27.37 5.26
C HIS A 89 -13.03 -27.05 6.72
N ASP A 90 -13.96 -27.40 7.60
CA ASP A 90 -13.74 -27.44 9.06
C ASP A 90 -12.93 -28.69 9.44
#